data_AF-A0A959BSJ1-F1
#
_entry.id   AF-A0A959BSJ1-F1
#
_cell.length_a   1.000
_cell.length_b   1.000
_cell.length_c   1.000
_cell.angle_alpha   90.00
_cell.angle_beta   90.00
_cell.angle_gamma   90.00
#
_symmetry.space_group_name_H-M   'P 1'
#
loop_
_entity.id
_entity.type
_entity.pdbx_description
1 polymer ?
#
loop_
_entity_poly.entity_id
_entity_poly.type
_entity_poly.pdbx_seq_one_letter_code
_entity_poly.pdbx_strand_id
1 'polypeptide(L)' 'DFLKALRENNNREWFTANKSRYQAEHAHVVEFAEALLARMGQHDQLVPMTGKQSLFRIYRDVRFSKDKSP' A
#
# COMPACT_ATOMS: atom_id res chain seq x y z
N ASP A 1 -1.62 -5.94 12.45
CA ASP A 1 -0.71 -5.33 13.45
C ASP A 1 0.31 -4.33 12.92
N PHE A 2 0.90 -4.54 11.74
CA PHE A 2 1.89 -3.60 11.18
C PHE A 2 1.40 -2.14 11.14
N LEU A 3 0.18 -1.90 10.64
CA LEU A 3 -0.39 -0.55 10.54
C LEU A 3 -0.60 0.13 11.89
N LYS A 4 -0.86 -0.63 12.97
CA LYS A 4 -0.97 -0.07 14.32
C LYS A 4 0.40 0.44 14.80
N ALA A 5 1.44 -0.38 14.63
CA ALA A 5 2.81 -0.01 14.98
C ALA A 5 3.33 1.15 14.12
N LEU A 6 3.00 1.17 12.82
CA LEU A 6 3.33 2.27 11.92
C LEU A 6 2.71 3.59 12.38
N ARG A 7 1.45 3.57 12.82
CA ARG A 7 0.76 4.76 13.33
C ARG A 7 1.48 5.35 14.56
N GLU A 8 1.96 4.49 15.44
CA GLU A 8 2.68 4.89 16.66
C GLU A 8 4.12 5.35 16.37
N ASN A 9 4.72 4.85 15.28
CA ASN A 9 6.11 5.08 14.92
C ASN A 9 6.25 5.68 13.52
N ASN A 10 5.46 6.70 13.19
CA ASN A 10 5.41 7.31 11.86
C ASN A 10 6.63 8.22 11.59
N ASN A 11 7.82 7.62 11.55
CA ASN A 11 9.08 8.25 11.21
C ASN A 11 9.91 7.36 10.27
N ARG A 12 10.89 7.99 9.61
CA ARG A 12 11.63 7.36 8.52
C ARG A 12 12.54 6.23 9.00
N GLU A 13 13.17 6.41 10.16
CA GLU A 13 14.13 5.50 10.76
C GLU A 13 13.43 4.17 11.12
N TRP A 14 12.31 4.25 11.83
CA TRP A 14 11.52 3.09 12.20
C TRP A 14 10.96 2.39 10.96
N PHE A 15 10.42 3.13 9.99
CA PHE A 15 9.91 2.53 8.76
C PHE A 15 11.02 1.81 7.98
N THR A 16 12.22 2.40 7.90
CA THR A 16 13.36 1.79 7.22
C THR A 16 13.78 0.48 7.89
N ALA A 17 13.83 0.46 9.23
CA ALA A 17 14.11 -0.75 9.99
C ALA A 17 13.05 -1.85 9.84
N ASN A 18 11.78 -1.47 9.61
CA ASN A 18 10.65 -2.38 9.47
C ASN A 18 10.21 -2.60 8.01
N LYS A 19 11.00 -2.16 7.03
CA LYS A 19 10.63 -2.16 5.61
C LYS A 19 10.39 -3.57 5.07
N SER A 20 11.15 -4.57 5.52
CA SER A 20 10.96 -5.97 5.12
C SER A 20 9.57 -6.49 5.53
N ARG A 21 9.14 -6.16 6.75
CA ARG A 21 7.79 -6.50 7.25
C ARG A 21 6.72 -5.82 6.41
N TYR A 22 6.88 -4.54 6.10
CA TYR A 22 5.98 -3.85 5.17
C TYR A 22 5.90 -4.55 3.81
N GLN A 23 7.04 -4.94 3.23
CA GLN A 23 7.08 -5.59 1.93
C GLN A 23 6.34 -6.93 1.92
N ALA A 24 6.47 -7.73 2.98
CA ALA A 24 5.74 -8.99 3.13
C ALA A 24 4.23 -8.76 3.20
N GLU A 25 3.77 -7.88 4.09
CA GLU A 25 2.34 -7.55 4.24
C GLU A 25 1.76 -6.94 2.95
N HIS A 26 2.52 -6.06 2.30
CA HIS A 26 2.12 -5.46 1.02
C HIS A 26 1.99 -6.50 -0.10
N ALA A 27 2.83 -7.53 -0.13
CA ALA A 27 2.71 -8.60 -1.11
C ALA A 27 1.38 -9.36 -0.95
N HIS A 28 0.99 -9.68 0.27
CA HIS A 28 -0.31 -10.31 0.55
C HIS A 28 -1.49 -9.45 0.10
N VAL A 29 -1.42 -8.13 0.29
CA VAL A 29 -2.48 -7.22 -0.17
C VAL A 29 -2.52 -7.13 -1.70
N VAL A 30 -1.37 -7.16 -2.38
CA VAL A 30 -1.29 -7.22 -3.84
C VAL A 30 -1.94 -8.49 -4.38
N GLU A 31 -1.63 -9.65 -3.79
CA GLU A 31 -2.22 -10.94 -4.17
C GLU A 31 -3.75 -10.94 -3.97
N PHE A 32 -4.21 -10.40 -2.84
CA PHE A 32 -5.64 -10.22 -2.58
C PHE A 32 -6.30 -9.32 -3.64
N ALA A 33 -5.68 -8.20 -3.97
CA ALA A 33 -6.19 -7.27 -4.98
C ALA A 33 -6.24 -7.91 -6.38
N GLU A 34 -5.22 -8.69 -6.76
CA GLU A 34 -5.25 -9.44 -8.02
C GLU A 34 -6.40 -10.44 -8.08
N ALA A 35 -6.59 -11.23 -7.01
CA ALA A 35 -7.69 -12.19 -6.96
C ALA A 35 -9.06 -11.50 -7.00
N LEU A 36 -9.21 -10.35 -6.34
CA LEU A 36 -10.43 -9.55 -6.36
C LEU A 36 -10.71 -9.00 -7.76
N LEU A 37 -9.72 -8.39 -8.42
CA LEU A 37 -9.85 -7.87 -9.78
C LEU A 37 -10.21 -8.97 -10.77
N ALA A 38 -9.60 -10.15 -10.65
CA ALA A 38 -9.91 -11.29 -11.51
C ALA A 38 -11.37 -11.75 -11.36
N ARG A 39 -11.94 -11.71 -10.14
CA ARG A 39 -13.36 -12.04 -9.91
C ARG A 39 -14.29 -10.95 -10.42
N MET A 40 -13.98 -9.69 -10.15
CA MET A 40 -14.80 -8.57 -10.61
C MET A 40 -14.83 -8.49 -12.15
N GLY A 41 -13.70 -8.77 -12.81
CA GLY A 41 -13.61 -8.81 -14.27
C GLY A 41 -14.44 -9.91 -14.94
N GLN A 42 -15.04 -10.83 -14.18
CA GLN A 42 -15.99 -11.83 -14.72
C GLN A 42 -17.36 -11.22 -15.03
N HIS A 43 -17.72 -10.12 -14.36
CA HIS A 43 -19.03 -9.47 -14.51
C HIS A 43 -18.94 -7.99 -14.89
N ASP A 44 -17.88 -7.29 -14.46
CA ASP A 44 -17.68 -5.87 -14.72
C ASP A 44 -16.68 -5.60 -15.86
N GLN A 45 -16.87 -4.49 -16.58
CA GLN A 45 -15.87 -3.95 -17.47
C GLN A 45 -14.90 -3.06 -16.69
N LEU A 46 -13.75 -3.62 -16.33
CA LEU A 46 -12.70 -2.92 -15.60
C LEU A 46 -11.58 -2.46 -16.54
N VAL A 47 -10.95 -1.34 -16.20
CA VAL A 47 -9.68 -0.94 -16.82
C VAL A 47 -8.62 -1.98 -16.46
N PRO A 48 -7.87 -2.54 -17.44
CA PRO A 48 -6.81 -3.50 -17.15
C PRO A 48 -5.76 -2.89 -16.23
N MET A 49 -5.62 -3.45 -15.02
CA MET A 49 -4.60 -3.08 -14.05
C MET A 49 -4.24 -4.29 -13.21
N THR A 50 -2.99 -4.32 -12.74
CA THR A 50 -2.53 -5.31 -11.77
C THR A 50 -3.00 -4.95 -10.37
N GLY A 51 -3.06 -5.93 -9.46
CA GLY A 51 -3.40 -5.67 -8.05
C GLY A 51 -2.47 -4.65 -7.39
N LYS A 52 -1.21 -4.58 -7.82
CA LYS A 52 -0.26 -3.55 -7.37
C LYS A 52 -0.63 -2.14 -7.85
N GLN A 53 -1.12 -2.01 -9.07
CA GLN A 53 -1.52 -0.71 -9.65
C GLN A 53 -2.82 -0.17 -9.05
N SER A 54 -3.70 -1.06 -8.57
CA SER A 54 -4.96 -0.66 -7.91
C SER A 54 -4.78 -0.18 -6.47
N LEU A 55 -3.58 -0.32 -5.88
CA LEU A 55 -3.31 0.04 -4.49
C LEU A 55 -2.67 1.43 -4.35
N PHE A 56 -3.02 2.13 -3.27
CA PHE A 56 -2.33 3.35 -2.89
C PHE A 56 -0.92 3.05 -2.36
N ARG A 57 -0.01 4.00 -2.60
CA ARG A 57 1.35 3.94 -2.06
C ARG A 57 1.35 4.36 -0.59
N ILE A 58 2.18 3.70 0.22
CA ILE A 58 2.38 4.06 1.63
C ILE A 58 3.05 5.43 1.81
N TYR A 59 3.82 5.89 0.82
CA TYR A 59 4.51 7.17 0.89
C TYR A 59 3.56 8.33 0.57
N ARG A 60 3.49 9.29 1.48
CA ARG A 60 2.78 10.54 1.30
C ARG A 60 3.51 11.42 0.27
N ASP A 61 2.78 11.91 -0.73
CA ASP A 61 3.33 12.92 -1.66
C ASP A 61 3.25 14.30 -1.01
N VAL A 62 4.39 14.76 -0.48
CA VAL A 62 4.47 16.03 0.23
C VAL A 62 4.92 17.19 -0.65
N ARG A 63 5.14 17.01 -1.96
CA ARG A 63 5.74 18.04 -2.83
C ARG A 63 5.05 19.39 -2.72
N PHE A 64 3.72 19.39 -2.72
CA PHE A 64 2.90 20.61 -2.64
C PHE A 64 2.30 20.90 -1.25
N SER A 65 2.55 20.04 -0.26
CA SER A 65 2.02 20.26 1.09
C SER A 65 2.87 21.28 1.86
N LYS A 66 2.20 22.12 2.66
CA LYS A 66 2.87 23.00 3.64
C LYS A 66 3.49 22.19 4.78
N ASP A 67 2.84 21.09 5.15
CA ASP A 67 3.34 20.15 6.15
C ASP A 67 4.09 19.01 5.46
N LYS A 68 5.37 18.85 5.81
CA LYS A 68 6.27 17.81 5.30
C LYS A 68 6.39 16.62 6.24
N SER A 69 5.54 16.54 7.26
CA SER A 69 5.44 15.35 8.11
C SER A 69 5.20 14.09 7.27
N PRO A 70 5.82 12.95 7.64
CA PRO A 70 5.63 11.66 6.97
C PRO A 70 4.17 11.25 6.83
#